data_AF-A0A0T0MIB5-F1
#
_entry.id   AF-A0A0T0MIB5-F1
#
_cell.length_a   1.000
_cell.length_b   1.000
_cell.length_c   1.000
_cell.angle_alpha   90.00
_cell.angle_beta   90.00
_cell.angle_gamma   90.00
#
_symmetry.space_group_name_H-M   'P 1'
#
loop_
_entity.id
_entity.type
_entity.pdbx_description
1 polymer ?
#
loop_
_entity_poly.entity_id
_entity_poly.type
_entity_poly.pdbx_seq_one_letter_code
_entity_poly.pdbx_strand_id
1 'polypeptide(L)'
;MRQPRRSIVAALTLSAALLSTAACTGGSDDEAAPQTEVAAAAPAWPTAIDAATTTEPFFVVWTEVVETGEGDTTSLQPTIDSLAALGYQTLPWDPSCQTGAEELLAGLTGFADPLGVGVAFETAQDAGTFDTLYDGNTISLTQGTYTCGTTS
;
A
#
# COMPACT_ATOMS: atom_id res chain seq x y z
N MET A 1 27.12 -52.03 6.88
CA MET A 1 26.75 -52.53 8.22
C MET A 1 25.61 -51.67 8.75
N ARG A 2 24.46 -52.31 9.05
CA ARG A 2 23.44 -51.96 10.05
C ARG A 2 23.08 -50.47 10.29
N GLN A 3 21.97 -50.01 9.72
CA GLN A 3 20.93 -49.31 10.53
C GLN A 3 20.28 -50.37 11.45
N PRO A 4 19.64 -50.07 12.61
CA PRO A 4 18.71 -48.94 12.83
C PRO A 4 18.60 -48.41 14.29
N ARG A 5 17.70 -47.45 14.54
CA ARG A 5 16.80 -47.24 15.72
C ARG A 5 16.61 -45.73 15.96
N ARG A 6 15.45 -45.16 16.34
CA ARG A 6 14.04 -45.56 16.48
C ARG A 6 13.30 -44.25 16.88
N SER A 7 12.07 -44.06 16.38
CA SER A 7 10.87 -43.47 17.01
C SER A 7 11.02 -42.17 17.84
N ILE A 8 10.18 -41.15 17.64
CA ILE A 8 8.81 -41.10 18.20
C ILE A 8 7.85 -40.40 17.22
N VAL A 9 6.75 -41.09 16.94
CA VAL A 9 5.52 -40.54 16.35
C VAL A 9 4.79 -39.77 17.45
N ALA A 10 4.51 -38.49 17.23
CA ALA A 10 3.53 -37.75 18.02
C ALA A 10 2.33 -37.44 17.12
N ALA A 11 1.31 -38.29 17.22
CA ALA A 11 0.01 -38.09 16.61
C ALA A 11 -0.73 -36.99 17.38
N LEU A 12 -0.95 -35.84 16.73
CA LEU A 12 -1.88 -34.83 17.22
C LEU A 12 -3.28 -35.24 16.78
N THR A 13 -4.05 -35.75 17.72
CA THR A 13 -5.46 -36.10 17.60
C THR A 13 -6.28 -34.82 17.36
N LEU A 14 -6.81 -34.65 16.15
CA LEU A 14 -7.89 -33.68 15.88
C LEU A 14 -9.18 -34.19 16.55
N SER A 15 -9.60 -33.51 17.62
CA SER A 15 -10.93 -33.69 18.19
C SER A 15 -11.96 -32.99 17.30
N ALA A 16 -12.82 -33.79 16.69
CA ALA A 16 -14.07 -33.37 16.05
C ALA A 16 -15.19 -33.16 17.09
N ALA A 17 -16.27 -32.52 16.62
CA ALA A 17 -17.55 -32.18 17.27
C ALA A 17 -17.55 -30.81 17.98
N LEU A 18 -18.42 -29.86 17.63
CA LEU A 18 -19.88 -30.03 17.61
C LEU A 18 -20.55 -29.36 16.40
N LEU A 19 -21.33 -30.16 15.67
CA LEU A 19 -22.46 -29.72 14.85
C LEU A 19 -23.54 -29.17 15.78
N SER A 20 -23.87 -27.89 15.66
CA SER A 20 -25.12 -27.34 16.20
C SER A 20 -26.08 -27.09 15.05
N THR A 21 -26.79 -28.15 14.65
CA THR A 21 -28.01 -28.05 13.84
C THR A 21 -29.16 -27.62 14.74
N ALA A 22 -29.40 -26.31 14.84
CA ALA A 22 -30.67 -25.80 15.32
C ALA A 22 -31.63 -25.72 14.12
N ALA A 23 -32.36 -26.81 13.89
CA ALA A 23 -33.61 -26.75 13.14
C ALA A 23 -34.73 -26.42 14.12
N CYS A 24 -35.21 -25.18 14.11
CA CYS A 24 -36.54 -24.85 14.64
C CYS A 24 -37.42 -24.39 13.48
N THR A 25 -38.30 -25.32 13.13
CA THR A 25 -39.48 -25.17 12.27
C THR A 25 -40.47 -24.17 12.86
N GLY A 26 -41.02 -23.30 12.01
CA GLY A 26 -42.40 -22.80 12.14
C GLY A 26 -42.55 -21.33 12.50
N GLY A 27 -43.15 -20.58 11.58
CA GLY A 27 -43.68 -19.24 11.83
C GLY A 27 -43.60 -18.36 10.61
N SER A 28 -44.60 -18.42 9.73
CA SER A 28 -44.86 -17.35 8.78
C SER A 28 -45.39 -16.16 9.56
N ASP A 29 -44.56 -15.13 9.77
CA ASP A 29 -45.05 -13.79 10.11
C ASP A 29 -44.23 -12.75 9.36
N ASP A 30 -45.00 -11.92 8.69
CA ASP A 30 -44.65 -10.77 7.87
C ASP A 30 -44.08 -9.69 8.79
N GLU A 31 -42.77 -9.46 8.78
CA GLU A 31 -42.22 -8.16 9.17
C GLU A 31 -40.84 -8.00 8.53
N ALA A 32 -40.83 -7.43 7.33
CA ALA A 32 -39.62 -6.88 6.72
C ALA A 32 -39.17 -5.70 7.59
N ALA A 33 -38.47 -6.00 8.69
CA ALA A 33 -37.73 -5.01 9.44
C ALA A 33 -36.78 -4.31 8.45
N PRO A 34 -36.82 -2.97 8.34
CA PRO A 34 -35.87 -2.27 7.50
C PRO A 34 -34.49 -2.56 8.08
N GLN A 35 -33.69 -3.34 7.35
CA GLN A 35 -32.27 -3.47 7.61
C GLN A 35 -31.73 -2.04 7.50
N THR A 36 -31.51 -1.40 8.64
CA THR A 36 -30.75 -0.17 8.69
C THR A 36 -29.36 -0.58 8.27
N GLU A 37 -29.07 -0.43 6.97
CA GLU A 37 -27.72 -0.50 6.45
C GLU A 37 -26.93 0.56 7.22
N VAL A 38 -26.21 0.12 8.25
CA VAL A 38 -25.18 0.95 8.87
C VAL A 38 -24.14 1.10 7.78
N ALA A 39 -24.26 2.18 7.00
CA ALA A 39 -23.24 2.56 6.04
C ALA A 39 -21.93 2.68 6.81
N ALA A 40 -21.02 1.72 6.59
CA ALA A 40 -19.68 1.81 7.13
C ALA A 40 -19.08 3.12 6.61
N ALA A 41 -18.60 3.97 7.53
CA ALA A 41 -17.88 5.16 7.13
C ALA A 41 -16.69 4.74 6.26
N ALA A 42 -16.49 5.41 5.13
CA ALA A 42 -15.31 5.19 4.31
C ALA A 42 -14.05 5.42 5.16
N PRO A 43 -13.00 4.60 5.00
CA PRO A 43 -11.75 4.79 5.72
C PRO A 43 -11.17 6.17 5.41
N ALA A 44 -10.59 6.80 6.43
CA ALA A 44 -9.97 8.11 6.30
C ALA A 44 -8.62 8.00 5.59
N TRP A 45 -8.42 8.79 4.54
CA TRP A 45 -7.14 8.90 3.84
C TRP A 45 -6.11 9.68 4.68
N PRO A 46 -4.85 9.23 4.74
CA PRO A 46 -3.78 9.95 5.43
C PRO A 46 -3.47 11.30 4.76
N THR A 47 -2.86 12.23 5.51
CA THR A 47 -2.48 13.54 4.97
C THR A 47 -1.07 13.47 4.38
N ALA A 48 -0.94 13.82 3.10
CA ALA A 48 0.37 13.97 2.48
C ALA A 48 1.07 15.26 2.92
N ILE A 49 2.40 15.24 2.87
CA ILE A 49 3.25 16.40 3.14
C ILE A 49 3.89 16.91 1.85
N ASP A 50 4.31 18.17 1.86
CA ASP A 50 5.26 18.68 0.88
C ASP A 50 6.69 18.32 1.32
N ALA A 51 7.32 17.42 0.58
CA ALA A 51 8.68 16.95 0.86
C ALA A 51 9.72 18.10 0.90
N ALA A 52 9.50 19.17 0.13
CA ALA A 52 10.42 20.31 0.11
C ALA A 52 10.35 21.17 1.37
N THR A 53 9.29 21.01 2.18
CA THR A 53 9.08 21.81 3.40
C THR A 53 9.60 21.16 4.68
N THR A 54 9.97 19.88 4.63
CA THR A 54 10.48 19.14 5.79
C THR A 54 12.00 18.99 5.75
N THR A 55 12.62 19.03 6.93
CA THR A 55 14.04 18.69 7.12
C THR A 55 14.24 17.31 7.75
N GLU A 56 13.15 16.68 8.19
CA GLU A 56 13.16 15.36 8.82
C GLU A 56 13.03 14.25 7.76
N PRO A 57 13.47 13.02 8.06
CA PRO A 57 13.19 11.87 7.21
C PRO A 57 11.68 11.66 7.04
N PHE A 58 11.26 11.40 5.82
CA PHE A 58 9.87 11.12 5.46
C PHE A 58 9.78 9.87 4.60
N PHE A 59 8.55 9.43 4.38
CA PHE A 59 8.23 8.21 3.64
C PHE A 59 7.56 8.56 2.32
N VAL A 60 7.91 7.86 1.25
CA VAL A 60 7.24 8.01 -0.04
C VAL A 60 6.73 6.66 -0.47
N VAL A 61 5.43 6.62 -0.80
CA VAL A 61 4.83 5.52 -1.55
C VAL A 61 4.90 5.86 -3.03
N TRP A 62 5.78 5.18 -3.77
CA TRP A 62 5.94 5.31 -5.22
C TRP A 62 4.90 4.46 -5.91
N THR A 63 4.04 5.09 -6.71
CA THR A 63 2.87 4.46 -7.33
C THR A 63 3.10 4.11 -8.80
N GLU A 64 3.94 4.89 -9.47
CA GLU A 64 4.37 4.63 -10.84
C GLU A 64 5.76 5.21 -11.06
N VAL A 65 6.56 4.56 -11.92
CA VAL A 65 7.92 4.98 -12.28
C VAL A 65 8.13 4.70 -13.77
N VAL A 66 8.77 5.62 -14.47
CA VAL A 66 9.12 5.52 -15.89
C VAL A 66 10.60 5.88 -16.08
N GLU A 67 11.16 5.48 -17.22
CA GLU A 67 12.50 5.92 -17.63
C GLU A 67 12.41 7.25 -18.38
N THR A 68 13.16 8.26 -17.93
CA THR A 68 13.20 9.59 -18.57
C THR A 68 13.96 9.60 -19.89
N GLY A 69 14.77 8.57 -20.17
CA GLY A 69 15.61 8.45 -21.36
C GLY A 69 14.84 8.51 -22.69
N GLU A 70 13.52 8.24 -22.66
CA GLU A 70 12.61 8.41 -23.80
C GLU A 70 11.63 9.61 -23.65
N GLY A 71 11.65 10.31 -22.52
CA GLY A 71 11.02 11.62 -22.33
C GLY A 71 9.48 11.65 -22.25
N ASP A 72 8.81 10.49 -22.18
CA ASP A 72 7.35 10.43 -22.15
C ASP A 72 6.79 10.24 -20.74
N THR A 73 6.58 11.36 -20.05
CA THR A 73 5.89 11.39 -18.75
C THR A 73 4.37 11.35 -18.88
N THR A 74 3.80 11.33 -20.10
CA THR A 74 2.34 11.26 -20.28
C THR A 74 1.77 9.93 -19.81
N SER A 75 2.59 8.88 -19.81
CA SER A 75 2.28 7.59 -19.21
C SER A 75 1.98 7.66 -17.71
N LEU A 76 2.51 8.66 -16.99
CA LEU A 76 2.25 8.90 -15.56
C LEU A 76 0.90 9.59 -15.30
N GLN A 77 0.29 10.21 -16.33
CA GLN A 77 -0.90 11.03 -16.16
C GLN A 77 -2.09 10.26 -15.56
N PRO A 78 -2.39 9.01 -15.95
CA PRO A 78 -3.47 8.24 -15.34
C PRO A 78 -3.30 8.06 -13.83
N THR A 79 -2.07 7.83 -13.35
CA THR A 79 -1.79 7.71 -11.92
C THR A 79 -1.90 9.05 -11.21
N ILE A 80 -1.43 10.14 -11.81
CA ILE A 80 -1.60 11.51 -11.28
C ILE A 80 -3.08 11.84 -11.13
N ASP A 81 -3.91 11.54 -12.14
CA ASP A 81 -5.35 11.80 -12.11
C ASP A 81 -6.06 10.95 -11.04
N SER A 82 -5.65 9.68 -10.89
CA SER A 82 -6.16 8.78 -9.84
C SER A 82 -5.87 9.34 -8.44
N LEU A 83 -4.62 9.77 -8.19
CA LEU A 83 -4.21 10.35 -6.92
C LEU A 83 -4.91 11.69 -6.65
N ALA A 84 -5.10 12.52 -7.68
CA ALA A 84 -5.82 13.77 -7.58
C ALA A 84 -7.30 13.56 -7.20
N ALA A 85 -7.95 12.51 -7.72
CA ALA A 85 -9.31 12.13 -7.33
C ALA A 85 -9.43 11.72 -5.85
N LEU A 86 -8.33 11.25 -5.25
CA LEU A 86 -8.21 10.94 -3.83
C LEU A 86 -7.79 12.16 -2.97
N GLY A 87 -7.56 13.32 -3.61
CA GLY A 87 -7.15 14.56 -2.94
C GLY A 87 -5.65 14.77 -2.83
N TYR A 88 -4.82 13.90 -3.41
CA TYR A 88 -3.37 14.06 -3.44
C TYR A 88 -2.94 14.78 -4.73
N GLN A 89 -2.41 15.98 -4.58
CA GLN A 89 -1.79 16.68 -5.70
C GLN A 89 -0.33 16.25 -5.80
N THR A 90 -0.04 15.40 -6.77
CA THR A 90 1.32 14.93 -7.06
C THR A 90 1.76 15.41 -8.43
N LEU A 91 3.07 15.58 -8.58
CA LEU A 91 3.72 15.80 -9.86
C LEU A 91 4.79 14.72 -10.04
N PRO A 92 5.20 14.42 -11.30
CA PRO A 92 6.40 13.64 -11.52
C PRO A 92 7.56 14.28 -10.78
N TRP A 93 8.26 13.49 -9.98
CA TRP A 93 9.38 13.96 -9.18
C TRP A 93 10.53 12.95 -9.24
N ASP A 94 11.74 13.50 -9.25
CA ASP A 94 12.97 12.76 -9.42
C ASP A 94 13.31 12.02 -8.10
N PRO A 95 13.42 10.68 -8.10
CA PRO A 95 13.81 9.90 -6.94
C PRO A 95 15.16 10.28 -6.35
N SER A 96 16.07 10.88 -7.11
CA SER A 96 17.34 11.40 -6.58
C SER A 96 17.14 12.52 -5.55
N CYS A 97 15.96 13.16 -5.55
CA CYS A 97 15.53 14.16 -4.58
C CYS A 97 15.21 13.60 -3.19
N GLN A 98 15.20 12.27 -3.02
CA GLN A 98 15.11 11.63 -1.72
C GLN A 98 16.31 10.70 -1.54
N THR A 99 16.99 10.83 -0.40
CA THR A 99 18.15 9.99 -0.09
C THR A 99 17.82 8.50 -0.23
N GLY A 100 18.51 7.81 -1.15
CA GLY A 100 18.40 6.37 -1.35
C GLY A 100 17.23 5.88 -2.21
N ALA A 101 16.32 6.76 -2.66
CA ALA A 101 15.17 6.33 -3.44
C ALA A 101 15.55 5.96 -4.89
N GLU A 102 16.43 6.74 -5.53
CA GLU A 102 16.92 6.45 -6.90
C GLU A 102 17.58 5.08 -6.99
N GLU A 103 18.55 4.76 -6.11
CA GLU A 103 19.25 3.47 -6.11
C GLU A 103 18.25 2.30 -5.97
N LEU A 104 17.28 2.45 -5.08
CA LEU A 104 16.27 1.43 -4.84
C LEU A 104 15.35 1.27 -6.06
N LEU A 105 14.82 2.35 -6.62
CA LEU A 105 13.91 2.29 -7.76
C LEU A 105 14.61 1.83 -9.03
N ALA A 106 15.83 2.28 -9.29
CA ALA A 106 16.66 1.79 -10.38
C ALA A 106 16.91 0.27 -10.23
N GLY A 107 17.18 -0.20 -9.01
CA GLY A 107 17.35 -1.63 -8.72
C GLY A 107 16.10 -2.47 -8.95
N LEU A 108 14.90 -1.91 -8.72
CA LEU A 108 13.63 -2.61 -8.91
C LEU A 108 13.14 -2.60 -10.37
N THR A 109 13.31 -1.46 -11.05
CA THR A 109 12.76 -1.23 -12.39
C THR A 109 13.75 -1.53 -13.51
N GLY A 110 15.05 -1.45 -13.22
CA GLY A 110 16.11 -1.50 -14.22
C GLY A 110 16.32 -0.18 -14.99
N PHE A 111 15.63 0.90 -14.60
CA PHE A 111 15.78 2.21 -15.24
C PHE A 111 17.07 2.90 -14.81
N ALA A 112 17.77 3.51 -15.78
CA ALA A 112 19.00 4.24 -15.50
C ALA A 112 18.74 5.64 -14.93
N ASP A 113 17.62 6.25 -15.29
CA ASP A 113 17.19 7.58 -14.83
C ASP A 113 15.67 7.52 -14.57
N PRO A 114 15.26 7.04 -13.39
CA PRO A 114 13.86 6.86 -13.05
C PRO A 114 13.20 8.21 -12.76
N LEU A 115 11.98 8.41 -13.24
CA LEU A 115 11.09 9.48 -12.79
C LEU A 115 9.78 8.86 -12.33
N GLY A 116 9.30 9.24 -11.15
CA GLY A 116 8.14 8.59 -10.56
C GLY A 116 7.04 9.53 -10.13
N VAL A 117 5.90 8.95 -9.79
CA VAL A 117 4.80 9.59 -9.07
C VAL A 117 4.74 8.95 -7.70
N GLY A 118 4.93 9.75 -6.66
CA GLY A 118 4.88 9.30 -5.28
C GLY A 118 4.12 10.26 -4.38
N VAL A 119 3.60 9.73 -3.28
CA VAL A 119 2.95 10.51 -2.21
C VAL A 119 3.85 10.47 -0.98
N ALA A 120 4.21 11.65 -0.47
CA ALA A 120 5.08 11.80 0.69
C ALA A 120 4.26 11.89 1.99
N PHE A 121 4.72 11.19 3.03
CA PHE A 121 4.10 11.14 4.35
C PHE A 121 5.15 11.32 5.44
N GLU A 122 4.79 11.99 6.53
CA GLU A 122 5.68 12.21 7.67
C GLU A 122 5.98 10.91 8.42
N THR A 123 5.03 9.98 8.47
CA THR A 123 5.14 8.75 9.26
C THR A 123 5.02 7.48 8.42
N ALA A 124 5.68 6.41 8.89
CA ALA A 124 5.54 5.08 8.29
C ALA A 124 4.11 4.55 8.39
N GLN A 125 3.38 4.93 9.44
CA GLN A 125 2.00 4.53 9.65
C GLN A 125 1.08 5.13 8.59
N ASP A 126 1.26 6.40 8.26
CA ASP A 126 0.47 7.07 7.22
C ASP A 126 0.77 6.50 5.85
N ALA A 127 2.06 6.29 5.53
CA ALA A 127 2.47 5.64 4.29
C ALA A 127 1.89 4.21 4.16
N GLY A 128 1.93 3.42 5.23
CA GLY A 128 1.33 2.07 5.25
C GLY A 128 -0.20 2.09 5.18
N THR A 129 -0.84 3.10 5.75
CA THR A 129 -2.29 3.29 5.64
C THR A 129 -2.67 3.64 4.21
N PHE A 130 -1.93 4.54 3.56
CA PHE A 130 -2.11 4.85 2.15
C PHE A 130 -1.93 3.59 1.28
N ASP A 131 -0.84 2.85 1.46
CA ASP A 131 -0.55 1.62 0.70
C ASP A 131 -1.63 0.55 0.87
N THR A 132 -2.26 0.48 2.04
CA THR A 132 -3.37 -0.45 2.31
C THR A 132 -4.69 -0.01 1.67
N LEU A 133 -4.93 1.31 1.59
CA LEU A 133 -6.17 1.87 1.06
C LEU A 133 -6.13 2.11 -0.46
N TYR A 134 -4.94 2.30 -1.03
CA TYR A 134 -4.76 2.61 -2.43
C TYR A 134 -4.97 1.36 -3.29
N ASP A 135 -6.06 1.34 -4.05
CA ASP A 135 -6.39 0.26 -4.98
C ASP A 135 -5.55 0.28 -6.26
N GLY A 136 -4.68 1.29 -6.43
CA GLY A 136 -3.74 1.38 -7.54
C GLY A 136 -2.48 0.53 -7.31
N ASN A 137 -1.49 0.74 -8.16
CA ASN A 137 -0.21 0.04 -8.02
C ASN A 137 0.71 0.78 -7.04
N THR A 138 1.38 0.02 -6.16
CA THR A 138 2.53 0.50 -5.39
C THR A 138 3.78 -0.21 -5.88
N ILE A 139 4.75 0.56 -6.37
CA ILE A 139 6.07 0.07 -6.79
C ILE A 139 6.95 -0.18 -5.57
N SER A 140 7.00 0.78 -4.66
CA SER A 140 7.84 0.70 -3.47
C SER A 140 7.48 1.75 -2.43
N LEU A 141 7.90 1.49 -1.19
CA LEU A 141 7.92 2.45 -0.10
C LEU A 141 9.37 2.75 0.27
N THR A 142 9.74 4.03 0.23
CA THR A 142 11.10 4.50 0.53
C THR A 142 11.09 5.46 1.71
N GLN A 143 12.19 5.51 2.45
CA GLN A 143 12.40 6.44 3.55
C GLN A 143 13.70 7.21 3.32
N GLY A 144 13.68 8.53 3.54
CA GLY A 144 14.86 9.37 3.37
C GLY A 144 14.56 10.84 3.62
N THR A 145 15.60 11.67 3.53
CA THR A 145 15.50 13.13 3.60
C THR A 145 15.52 13.74 2.20
N TYR A 146 14.92 14.92 2.07
CA TYR A 146 14.83 15.64 0.80
C TYR A 146 16.15 16.34 0.48
N THR A 147 16.62 16.25 -0.75
CA THR A 147 17.96 16.70 -1.18
C THR A 147 17.95 17.77 -2.26
N CYS A 148 16.85 17.93 -3.01
CA CYS A 148 16.77 18.85 -4.15
C CYS A 148 16.52 20.33 -3.79
N GLY A 149 16.36 20.63 -2.49
CA GLY A 149 16.19 21.99 -1.97
C GLY A 149 14.84 22.63 -2.31
N THR A 150 14.43 23.64 -1.53
CA THR A 150 13.25 24.43 -1.86
C THR A 150 13.54 25.20 -3.15
N THR A 151 12.82 24.88 -4.22
CA THR A 151 12.76 25.75 -5.40
C THR A 151 12.34 27.12 -4.91
N SER A 152 13.28 28.07 -4.88
CA SER A 152 13.06 29.45 -4.45
C SER A 152 12.51 30.29 -5.60
#